data_AF-A0A532AVK6-F1
#
_entry.id   AF-A0A532AVK6-F1
#
_cell.length_a   1.000
_cell.length_b   1.000
_cell.length_c   1.000
_cell.angle_alpha   90.00
_cell.angle_beta   90.00
_cell.angle_gamma   90.00
#
_symmetry.space_group_name_H-M   'P 1'
#
loop_
_entity.id
_entity.type
_entity.pdbx_description
1 polymer ?
#
loop_
_entity_poly.entity_id
_entity_poly.type
_entity_poly.pdbx_seq_one_letter_code
_entity_poly.pdbx_strand_id
1 'polypeptide(L)' 'FYQQPRVRFPGTSLEHHTFFLEDPSGNLLEFKHYLHESAIFGEQGSSEIGDSSPLD' A
#
# COMPACT_ATOMS: atom_id res chain seq x y z
N PHE A 1 0.71 3.22 21.00
CA PHE A 1 1.97 2.66 20.43
C PHE A 1 2.47 3.53 19.27
N TYR A 2 3.80 3.62 19.07
CA TYR A 2 4.39 4.27 17.89
C TYR A 2 5.67 3.55 17.45
N GLN A 3 5.75 3.16 16.18
CA GLN A 3 6.96 2.66 15.54
C GLN A 3 7.52 3.75 14.63
N GLN A 4 8.77 4.16 14.85
CA GLN A 4 9.44 5.19 14.06
C GLN A 4 9.47 4.83 12.56
N PRO A 5 9.46 5.83 11.66
CA PRO A 5 9.53 5.60 10.23
C PRO A 5 10.79 4.85 9.82
N ARG A 6 10.64 3.92 8.87
CA ARG A 6 11.75 3.17 8.26
C ARG A 6 11.55 2.97 6.78
N VAL A 7 12.65 2.79 6.07
CA VAL A 7 12.66 2.40 4.65
C VAL A 7 12.48 0.89 4.53
N ARG A 8 11.67 0.47 3.57
CA ARG A 8 11.47 -0.93 3.18
C ARG A 8 11.88 -1.11 1.72
N PHE A 9 12.54 -2.22 1.43
CA PHE A 9 13.00 -2.60 0.09
C PHE A 9 13.85 -1.51 -0.62
N PRO A 10 14.90 -0.98 0.05
CA PRO A 10 15.73 0.08 -0.52
C PRO A 10 16.36 -0.34 -1.85
N GLY A 11 16.36 0.56 -2.82
CA GLY A 11 16.89 0.36 -4.17
C GLY A 11 15.99 -0.43 -5.12
N THR A 12 14.74 -0.71 -4.75
CA THR A 12 13.80 -1.49 -5.58
C THR A 12 12.60 -0.65 -6.02
N SER A 13 11.86 -1.11 -7.04
CA SER A 13 10.60 -0.50 -7.44
C SER A 13 9.55 -0.47 -6.32
N LEU A 14 9.67 -1.35 -5.31
CA LEU A 14 8.77 -1.43 -4.15
C LEU A 14 9.23 -0.59 -2.96
N GLU A 15 10.28 0.23 -3.14
CA GLU A 15 10.81 1.07 -2.07
C GLU A 15 9.74 2.00 -1.51
N HIS A 16 9.58 1.98 -0.18
CA HIS A 16 8.66 2.86 0.51
C HIS A 16 9.10 3.17 1.93
N HIS A 17 8.66 4.31 2.44
CA HIS A 17 8.71 4.64 3.85
C HIS A 17 7.45 4.12 4.54
N THR A 18 7.59 3.51 5.71
CA THR A 18 6.44 3.09 6.54
C THR A 18 6.66 3.39 8.02
N PHE A 19 5.56 3.67 8.71
CA PHE A 19 5.51 3.76 10.17
C PHE A 19 4.17 3.25 10.70
N PHE A 20 4.13 2.92 12.00
CA PHE A 20 2.92 2.47 12.69
C PHE A 20 2.56 3.41 13.83
N LEU A 21 1.25 3.61 14.01
CA LEU A 21 0.66 4.42 15.08
C LEU A 21 -0.59 3.69 15.58
N GLU A 22 -0.76 3.63 16.89
CA GLU A 22 -2.04 3.24 17.49
C GLU A 22 -2.87 4.49 17.79
N ASP A 23 -4.12 4.52 17.34
CA ASP A 23 -5.04 5.63 17.58
C ASP A 23 -5.72 5.53 18.98
N PRO A 24 -6.46 6.56 19.43
CA PRO A 24 -7.15 6.53 20.72
C PRO A 24 -8.25 5.46 20.85
N SER A 25 -8.72 4.90 19.74
CA SER A 25 -9.69 3.80 19.72
C SER A 25 -9.01 2.42 19.77
N GLY A 26 -7.68 2.38 19.80
CA GLY A 26 -6.88 1.15 19.83
C GLY A 26 -6.64 0.54 18.45
N ASN A 27 -6.96 1.22 17.35
CA ASN A 27 -6.66 0.73 16.01
C ASN A 27 -5.16 0.90 15.72
N LEU A 28 -4.52 -0.15 15.22
CA LEU A 28 -3.16 -0.06 14.72
C LEU A 28 -3.18 0.36 13.24
N LEU A 29 -2.71 1.57 12.97
CA LEU A 29 -2.64 2.16 11.64
C LEU A 29 -1.22 2.02 11.08
N GLU A 30 -1.11 1.58 9.83
CA GLU A 30 0.14 1.62 9.06
C GLU A 30 0.02 2.67 7.95
N PHE A 31 1.01 3.55 7.84
CA PHE A 31 1.11 4.52 6.76
C PHE A 31 2.26 4.13 5.85
N LYS A 32 2.02 4.09 4.53
CA LYS A 32 3.03 3.76 3.52
C LYS A 32 3.15 4.88 2.49
N HIS A 33 4.37 5.30 2.19
CA HIS A 33 4.68 6.24 1.12
C HIS A 33 5.67 5.59 0.14
N TYR A 34 5.18 5.19 -1.03
CA TYR A 34 5.97 4.56 -2.08
C TYR A 34 6.71 5.60 -2.91
N LEU A 35 7.96 5.30 -3.27
CA LEU A 35 8.76 6.17 -4.14
C LEU A 35 8.34 6.07 -5.61
N HIS A 36 7.75 4.94 -6.00
CA HIS A 36 7.30 4.68 -7.35
C HIS A 36 5.80 4.38 -7.34
N GLU A 37 5.01 5.15 -8.09
CA GLU A 37 3.56 4.93 -8.23
C GLU A 37 3.23 3.54 -8.81
N SER A 38 4.12 3.02 -9.65
CA SER A 38 4.03 1.65 -10.17
C SER A 38 4.08 0.58 -9.08
N ALA A 39 4.55 0.89 -7.86
CA ALA A 39 4.47 -0.02 -6.72
C ALA A 39 3.05 -0.16 -6.16
N ILE A 40 2.21 0.85 -6.38
CA ILE A 40 0.80 0.89 -5.95
C ILE A 40 -0.09 0.32 -7.06
N PHE A 41 0.21 0.67 -8.32
CA PHE A 41 -0.63 0.38 -9.48
C PHE A 41 -0.03 -0.62 -10.48
N GLY A 42 1.01 -1.35 -10.08
CA GLY A 42 1.79 -2.27 -10.92
C GLY A 42 1.05 -3.54 -11.33
N GLU A 43 -0.02 -3.38 -12.11
CA GLU A 43 -0.24 -3.92 -13.46
C GLU A 43 -1.64 -3.47 -13.92
N GLN A 44 -1.77 -2.21 -14.34
CA GLN A 44 -2.94 -1.73 -15.10
C GLN A 44 -2.86 -2.19 -16.58
N GLY A 45 -2.55 -3.47 -16.79
CA GLY A 45 -2.43 -4.12 -18.11
C GLY A 45 -3.42 -5.26 -18.32
N SER A 46 -4.22 -5.62 -17.33
CA SER A 46 -5.22 -6.68 -17.42
C SER A 46 -6.62 -6.07 -17.40
N SER A 47 -7.31 -6.15 -18.53
CA SER A 47 -8.72 -5.79 -18.73
C SER A 47 -9.72 -6.68 -17.97
N GLU A 48 -9.30 -7.32 -16.88
CA GLU A 48 -10.10 -8.26 -16.08
C GLU A 48 -10.36 -7.76 -14.65
N ILE A 49 -10.27 -6.45 -14.41
CA ILE A 49 -10.60 -5.87 -13.10
C ILE A 49 -11.91 -5.11 -13.22
N GLY A 50 -12.96 -5.77 -12.73
CA GLY A 50 -14.35 -5.35 -12.69
C GLY A 50 -15.20 -6.61 -12.72
N ASP A 51 -15.99 -6.90 -11.68
CA ASP A 51 -16.96 -7.99 -11.73
C ASP A 51 -17.85 -7.75 -12.96
N SER A 52 -17.71 -8.56 -14.00
CA SER A 52 -18.75 -8.72 -14.99
C SER A 52 -19.89 -9.39 -14.24
N SER A 53 -20.77 -8.57 -13.67
CA SER A 53 -22.05 -9.05 -13.15
C SER A 53 -22.66 -9.93 -14.23
N PRO A 54 -23.03 -11.19 -13.93
CA PRO A 54 -23.74 -12.00 -14.90
C PRO A 54 -25.01 -11.23 -15.27
N LEU A 55 -25.22 -11.03 -16.57
CA LEU A 55 -26.51 -10.60 -17.09
C LEU A 55 -27.52 -11.69 -16.70
N ASP A 56 -28.47 -11.35 -15.82
CA ASP A 56 -29.79 -11.99 -15.80
C ASP A 56 -30.63 -11.47 -16.98
#